data_AF-A0A3B9ZY70-F1
#
_entry.id   AF-A0A3B9ZY70-F1
#
_cell.length_a   1.000
_cell.length_b   1.000
_cell.length_c   1.000
_cell.angle_alpha   90.00
_cell.angle_beta   90.00
_cell.angle_gamma   90.00
#
_symmetry.space_group_name_H-M   'P 1'
#
loop_
_entity.id
_entity.type
_entity.pdbx_description
1 polymer ?
#
loop_
_entity_poly.entity_id
_entity_poly.type
_entity_poly.pdbx_seq_one_letter_code
_entity_poly.pdbx_strand_id
1 'polypeptide(L)'
;MKLEIKNISVNSLVVSSLPLVVFVIAVLGGAVTFIIEPNPQFSMMGAAQKLLAVGLYSLLYAVLVSALFVFIAFVYNILTGVLGMRGVSFDLEEVHEHE
;
A
#
# COMPACT_ATOMS: atom_id res chain seq x y z
N MET A 1 -27.85 0.91 8.55
CA MET A 1 -27.22 1.88 9.51
C MET A 1 -26.22 2.78 8.77
N LYS A 2 -26.07 4.06 9.17
CA LYS A 2 -25.05 4.97 8.61
C LYS A 2 -23.78 4.97 9.47
N LEU A 3 -22.67 4.43 8.95
CA LEU A 3 -21.36 4.38 9.62
C LEU A 3 -20.42 5.43 9.00
N GLU A 4 -19.88 6.33 9.80
CA GLU A 4 -18.92 7.36 9.35
C GLU A 4 -17.53 7.09 9.95
N ILE A 5 -16.53 6.84 9.09
CA ILE A 5 -15.15 6.63 9.53
C ILE A 5 -14.46 7.98 9.63
N LYS A 6 -14.26 8.49 10.85
CA LYS A 6 -13.56 9.77 11.07
C LYS A 6 -12.09 9.65 11.43
N ASN A 7 -11.59 8.43 11.64
CA ASN A 7 -10.21 8.20 12.03
C ASN A 7 -9.70 6.88 11.44
N ILE A 8 -8.49 6.93 10.87
CA ILE A 8 -7.74 5.78 10.40
C ILE A 8 -6.61 5.53 11.40
N SER A 9 -6.61 4.36 12.02
CA SER A 9 -5.53 3.94 12.91
C SER A 9 -4.27 3.62 12.10
N VAL A 10 -3.14 4.22 12.46
CA VAL A 10 -1.83 3.92 11.84
C VAL A 10 -1.49 2.43 11.98
N ASN A 11 -1.86 1.80 13.10
CA ASN A 11 -1.61 0.38 13.32
C ASN A 11 -2.34 -0.49 12.28
N SER A 12 -3.55 -0.07 11.85
CA SER A 12 -4.30 -0.79 10.82
C SER A 12 -3.62 -0.76 9.44
N LEU A 13 -2.79 0.26 9.16
CA LEU A 13 -2.06 0.35 7.90
C LEU A 13 -0.78 -0.48 7.92
N VAL A 14 -0.10 -0.57 9.07
CA VAL A 14 1.20 -1.24 9.19
C VAL A 14 1.05 -2.75 9.43
N VAL A 15 0.02 -3.16 10.17
CA VAL A 15 -0.19 -4.57 10.55
C VAL A 15 -1.21 -5.29 9.66
N SER A 16 -1.86 -4.58 8.73
CA SER A 16 -2.73 -5.23 7.75
C SER A 16 -1.95 -5.98 6.67
N SER A 17 -2.69 -6.60 5.75
CA SER A 17 -2.13 -7.22 4.55
C SER A 17 -1.59 -6.20 3.53
N LEU A 18 -1.86 -4.89 3.69
CA LEU A 18 -1.45 -3.86 2.73
C LEU A 18 0.07 -3.85 2.45
N PRO A 19 0.98 -3.80 3.45
CA PRO A 19 2.41 -3.81 3.18
C PRO A 19 2.88 -5.08 2.47
N LEU A 20 2.27 -6.23 2.77
CA LEU A 20 2.58 -7.48 2.10
C LEU A 20 2.15 -7.45 0.63
N VAL A 21 0.93 -6.97 0.34
CA VAL A 21 0.43 -6.82 -1.04
C VAL A 21 1.32 -5.87 -1.83
N VAL A 22 1.67 -4.72 -1.25
CA VAL A 22 2.59 -3.75 -1.86
C VAL A 22 3.95 -4.39 -2.13
N PHE A 23 4.49 -5.15 -1.18
CA PHE A 23 5.77 -5.85 -1.36
C PHE A 23 5.72 -6.86 -2.51
N VAL A 24 4.67 -7.67 -2.60
CA VAL A 24 4.50 -8.64 -3.70
C VAL A 24 4.40 -7.93 -5.05
N ILE A 25 3.63 -6.85 -5.14
CA ILE A 25 3.55 -6.03 -6.35
C ILE A 25 4.92 -5.46 -6.71
N ALA A 26 5.70 -5.01 -5.72
CA ALA A 26 7.04 -4.49 -5.93
C ALA A 26 8.02 -5.57 -6.41
N VAL A 27 7.91 -6.81 -5.90
CA VAL A 27 8.70 -7.96 -6.39
C VAL A 27 8.40 -8.24 -7.85
N LEU A 28 7.11 -8.25 -8.23
CA LEU A 28 6.72 -8.45 -9.62
C LEU A 28 7.24 -7.31 -10.51
N GLY A 29 7.08 -6.05 -10.09
CA GLY A 29 7.60 -4.89 -10.82
C GLY A 29 9.12 -4.88 -10.93
N GLY A 30 9.82 -5.28 -9.88
CA GLY A 30 11.27 -5.45 -9.87
C GLY A 30 11.72 -6.55 -10.82
N ALA A 31 11.06 -7.72 -10.79
CA ALA A 31 11.37 -8.81 -11.71
C ALA A 31 11.17 -8.39 -13.17
N VAL A 32 10.08 -7.66 -13.47
CA VAL A 32 9.87 -7.07 -14.79
C VAL A 32 11.03 -6.15 -15.17
N THR A 33 11.42 -5.24 -14.27
CA THR A 33 12.43 -4.20 -14.54
C THR A 33 13.86 -4.74 -14.70
N PHE A 34 14.27 -5.71 -13.86
CA PHE A 34 15.66 -6.16 -13.79
C PHE A 34 15.92 -7.49 -14.50
N ILE A 35 14.88 -8.30 -14.72
CA ILE A 35 15.02 -9.67 -15.25
C ILE A 35 14.33 -9.83 -16.60
N ILE A 36 13.05 -9.43 -16.72
CA ILE A 36 12.23 -9.74 -17.89
C ILE A 36 12.49 -8.74 -19.02
N GLU A 37 12.45 -7.45 -18.73
CA GLU A 37 12.64 -6.40 -19.73
C GLU A 37 14.13 -6.21 -20.04
N PRO A 38 14.57 -6.35 -21.30
CA PRO A 38 15.98 -6.17 -21.67
C PRO A 38 16.39 -4.70 -21.52
N ASN A 39 17.00 -4.35 -20.39
CA ASN A 39 17.53 -3.01 -20.16
C ASN A 39 19.06 -2.98 -20.34
N PRO A 40 19.59 -2.18 -21.28
CA PRO A 40 21.03 -2.02 -21.49
C PRO A 40 21.80 -1.60 -20.22
N GLN A 41 21.16 -0.86 -19.32
CA GLN A 41 21.76 -0.39 -18.06
C GLN A 41 22.05 -1.54 -17.08
N PHE A 42 21.30 -2.64 -17.18
CA PHE A 42 21.43 -3.82 -16.31
C PHE A 42 21.99 -5.03 -17.07
N SER A 43 22.40 -4.85 -18.33
CA SER A 43 22.87 -5.92 -19.21
C SER A 43 24.15 -6.59 -18.70
N MET A 44 25.03 -5.82 -18.04
CA MET A 44 26.28 -6.32 -17.46
C MET A 44 26.09 -6.96 -16.08
N MET A 45 24.89 -6.91 -15.49
CA MET A 45 24.64 -7.48 -14.18
C MET A 45 24.45 -9.00 -14.25
N GLY A 46 25.18 -9.73 -13.42
CA GLY A 46 24.98 -11.17 -13.25
C GLY A 46 23.62 -11.50 -12.62
N ALA A 47 23.17 -12.76 -12.74
CA ALA A 47 21.87 -13.20 -12.23
C ALA A 47 21.69 -12.93 -10.71
N ALA A 48 22.74 -13.16 -9.91
CA ALA A 48 22.71 -12.87 -8.47
C ALA A 48 22.56 -11.38 -8.16
N GLN A 49 23.22 -10.51 -8.94
CA GLN A 49 23.09 -9.06 -8.80
C GLN A 49 21.69 -8.58 -9.18
N LYS A 50 21.08 -9.18 -10.22
CA LYS A 50 19.70 -8.90 -10.61
C LYS A 50 18.71 -9.31 -9.51
N LEU A 51 18.85 -10.51 -8.94
CA LEU A 51 18.00 -10.95 -7.82
C LEU A 51 18.13 -10.03 -6.60
N LEU A 52 19.35 -9.62 -6.26
CA LEU A 52 19.59 -8.68 -5.18
C LEU A 52 18.97 -7.30 -5.48
N ALA A 53 19.06 -6.82 -6.72
CA ALA A 53 18.41 -5.58 -7.15
C ALA A 53 16.88 -5.65 -7.03
N VAL A 54 16.26 -6.77 -7.44
CA VAL A 54 14.82 -7.00 -7.24
C VAL A 54 14.47 -6.93 -5.76
N GLY A 55 15.23 -7.60 -4.90
CA GLY A 55 15.01 -7.59 -3.45
C GLY A 55 15.09 -6.18 -2.85
N LEU A 56 16.18 -5.46 -3.13
CA LEU A 56 16.38 -4.09 -2.62
C LEU A 56 15.33 -3.12 -3.15
N TYR A 57 15.01 -3.19 -4.44
CA TYR A 57 13.94 -2.40 -5.05
C TYR A 57 12.61 -2.64 -4.35
N SER A 58 12.26 -3.91 -4.13
CA SER A 58 10.98 -4.30 -3.55
C SER A 58 10.83 -3.83 -2.11
N LEU A 59 11.91 -3.99 -1.32
CA LEU A 59 11.95 -3.51 0.06
C LEU A 59 11.84 -1.98 0.13
N LEU A 60 12.64 -1.27 -0.66
CA LEU A 60 12.59 0.20 -0.69
C LEU A 60 11.21 0.70 -1.11
N TYR A 61 10.64 0.12 -2.16
CA TYR A 61 9.31 0.48 -2.64
C TYR A 61 8.25 0.25 -1.57
N ALA A 62 8.25 -0.91 -0.91
CA ALA A 62 7.30 -1.21 0.16
C ALA A 62 7.42 -0.23 1.33
N VAL A 63 8.64 0.16 1.72
CA VAL A 63 8.87 1.15 2.77
C VAL A 63 8.34 2.53 2.35
N LEU A 64 8.65 2.99 1.13
CA LEU A 64 8.21 4.30 0.64
C LEU A 64 6.68 4.39 0.55
N VAL A 65 6.04 3.36 0.00
CA VAL A 65 4.58 3.32 -0.12
C VAL A 65 3.92 3.20 1.26
N SER A 66 4.49 2.44 2.19
CA SER A 66 3.98 2.37 3.56
C SER A 66 4.07 3.74 4.26
N ALA A 67 5.19 4.44 4.10
CA ALA A 67 5.36 5.80 4.63
C ALA A 67 4.34 6.78 4.03
N LEU A 68 4.09 6.67 2.72
CA LEU A 68 3.06 7.45 2.04
C LEU A 68 1.66 7.17 2.61
N PHE A 69 1.29 5.92 2.85
CA PHE A 69 -0.02 5.59 3.45
C PHE A 69 -0.16 6.13 4.86
N VAL A 70 0.88 6.04 5.69
CA VAL A 70 0.88 6.63 7.03
C VAL A 70 0.69 8.15 6.96
N PHE A 71 1.39 8.80 6.03
CA PHE A 71 1.24 10.25 5.81
C PHE A 71 -0.18 10.62 5.35
N ILE A 72 -0.76 9.87 4.41
CA ILE A 72 -2.13 10.10 3.94
C ILE A 72 -3.13 9.92 5.09
N ALA A 73 -3.00 8.89 5.91
CA ALA A 73 -3.87 8.70 7.07
C ALA A 73 -3.70 9.78 8.12
N PHE A 74 -2.47 10.27 8.32
CA PHE A 74 -2.22 11.42 9.18
C PHE A 74 -2.97 12.67 8.67
N VAL A 75 -2.86 12.98 7.38
CA VAL A 75 -3.60 14.10 6.77
C VAL A 75 -5.10 13.89 6.91
N TYR A 76 -5.61 12.70 6.59
CA TYR A 76 -7.03 12.36 6.76
C TYR A 76 -7.51 12.64 8.18
N ASN A 77 -6.80 12.12 9.18
CA ASN A 77 -7.14 12.28 10.59
C ASN A 77 -7.14 13.75 11.04
N ILE A 78 -6.26 14.59 10.50
CA ILE A 78 -6.28 16.04 10.77
C ILE A 78 -7.55 16.67 10.18
N LEU A 79 -7.85 16.38 8.92
CA LEU A 79 -8.99 16.96 8.23
C LEU A 79 -10.32 16.59 8.91
N THR A 80 -10.51 15.31 9.26
CA THR A 80 -11.76 14.82 9.83
C THR A 80 -11.84 14.98 11.35
N GLY A 81 -10.72 14.80 12.06
CA GLY A 81 -10.68 14.84 13.52
C GLY A 81 -10.48 16.22 14.11
N VAL A 82 -9.61 17.05 13.51
CA VAL A 82 -9.24 18.38 14.05
C VAL A 82 -10.05 19.49 13.38
N LEU A 83 -10.16 19.48 12.05
CA LEU A 83 -10.86 20.52 11.29
C LEU A 83 -12.37 20.27 11.17
N GLY A 84 -12.85 19.12 11.64
CA GLY A 84 -14.29 18.80 11.66
C GLY A 84 -14.90 18.54 10.29
N MET A 85 -14.09 18.22 9.27
CA MET A 85 -14.60 17.79 7.97
C MET A 85 -15.35 16.46 8.10
N ARG A 86 -16.35 16.24 7.23
CA ARG A 86 -17.04 14.96 7.15
C ARG A 86 -16.08 13.87 6.66
N GLY A 87 -16.11 12.72 7.33
CA GLY A 87 -15.38 11.53 6.93
C GLY A 87 -16.12 10.72 5.87
N VAL A 88 -15.59 9.54 5.56
CA VAL A 88 -16.23 8.59 4.65
C VAL A 88 -17.43 7.96 5.34
N SER A 89 -18.62 8.12 4.77
CA SER A 89 -19.88 7.54 5.26
C SER A 89 -20.30 6.35 4.41
N PHE A 90 -20.61 5.23 5.05
CA PHE A 90 -21.17 4.04 4.45
C PHE A 90 -22.64 3.91 4.87
N ASP A 91 -23.51 3.70 3.89
CA ASP A 91 -24.90 3.32 4.14
C ASP A 91 -25.00 1.81 3.94
N LEU A 92 -25.07 1.07 5.04
CA LEU A 92 -25.21 -0.39 5.01
C LEU A 92 -26.71 -0.71 5.03
N GLU A 93 -27.18 -1.28 3.93
CA GLU A 93 -28.52 -1.84 3.80
C GLU A 93 -28.51 -3.25 4.40
N GLU A 94 -29.35 -3.48 5.40
CA GLU A 94 -29.49 -4.80 6.03
C GLU A 94 -30.31 -5.68 5.11
N VAL A 95 -29.69 -6.74 4.57
CA VAL A 95 -30.44 -7.79 3.87
C VAL A 95 -31.17 -8.57 4.96
N HIS A 96 -32.46 -8.30 5.13
CA HIS A 96 -33.34 -9.18 5.89
C HIS A 96 -33.44 -10.50 5.11
N GLU A 97 -32.71 -11.52 5.54
CA GLU A 97 -32.98 -12.90 5.14
C GLU A 97 -34.43 -13.21 5.52
N HIS A 98 -35.32 -13.21 4.53
CA HIS A 98 -36.63 -13.80 4.67
C HIS A 98 -36.43 -15.32 4.83
N GLU A 99 -36.85 -15.83 5.98
CA GLU A 99 -36.93 -17.27 6.31
C GLU A 99 -37.56 -18.11 5.20
#